data_AF-A0A7Y2C7N2-F1
#
_entry.id   AF-A0A7Y2C7N2-F1
#
_cell.length_a   1.000
_cell.length_b   1.000
_cell.length_c   1.000
_cell.angle_alpha   90.00
_cell.angle_beta   90.00
_cell.angle_gamma   90.00
#
_symmetry.space_group_name_H-M   'P 1'
#
loop_
_entity.id
_entity.type
_entity.pdbx_description
1 polymer ?
#
loop_
_entity_poly.entity_id
_entity_poly.type
_entity_poly.pdbx_seq_one_letter_code
_entity_poly.pdbx_strand_id
1 'polypeptide(L)'
;RRIESTLELYDCINCDLCISACPNDAIFAYDVTPMDEQTELLHIGGDGPMSREPGQGFAVGESHQLAVVEGACNECSNCEVYCPEHGAPFLVKERVFLSMDDFRREVSSDGFYRDTDILYGRIGGTEIKMSPEPERNRGTIDIDGVRLDVAWDSLEVRSHEARNSEPVQLDTRMLWRMRTVWESIFNSGRPNSVNPEPEAQTTG
;
A
#
# COMPACT_ATOMS: atom_id res chain seq x y z
N ARG A 1 -17.84 5.72 22.88
CA ARG A 1 -18.89 4.67 22.75
C ARG A 1 -18.60 3.94 21.44
N ARG A 2 -18.59 2.60 21.45
CA ARG A 2 -18.43 1.83 20.21
C ARG A 2 -19.66 1.94 19.32
N ILE A 3 -19.45 1.93 18.01
CA ILE A 3 -20.48 1.92 16.97
C ILE A 3 -20.51 0.55 16.27
N GLU A 4 -21.60 0.23 15.61
CA GLU A 4 -21.76 -1.01 14.84
C GLU A 4 -21.07 -0.89 13.47
N SER A 5 -19.74 -0.76 13.48
CA SER A 5 -18.86 -0.72 12.30
C SER A 5 -17.56 -1.49 12.58
N THR A 6 -17.07 -2.26 11.61
CA THR A 6 -15.76 -2.92 11.68
C THR A 6 -14.70 -1.98 11.11
N LEU A 7 -13.56 -1.86 11.80
CA LEU A 7 -12.45 -1.08 11.28
C LEU A 7 -11.81 -1.84 10.13
N GLU A 8 -11.87 -1.24 8.94
CA GLU A 8 -11.23 -1.75 7.73
C GLU A 8 -9.90 -1.04 7.44
N LEU A 9 -9.11 -1.57 6.49
CA LEU A 9 -7.83 -0.98 6.06
C LEU A 9 -8.03 0.47 5.61
N TYR A 10 -8.99 0.69 4.71
CA TYR A 10 -9.42 1.99 4.24
C TYR A 10 -10.80 2.35 4.80
N ASP A 11 -11.18 3.61 4.69
CA ASP A 11 -12.56 4.09 4.88
C ASP A 11 -13.10 3.87 6.29
N CYS A 12 -12.25 4.13 7.29
CA CYS A 12 -12.74 4.28 8.66
C CYS A 12 -13.60 5.54 8.79
N ILE A 13 -14.29 5.71 9.92
CA ILE A 13 -15.15 6.90 10.11
C ILE A 13 -14.40 8.23 10.25
N ASN A 14 -13.07 8.24 10.08
CA ASN A 14 -12.23 9.44 10.00
C ASN A 14 -12.38 10.40 11.19
N CYS A 15 -12.43 9.83 12.40
CA CYS A 15 -12.56 10.60 13.65
C CYS A 15 -11.23 11.04 14.28
N ASP A 16 -10.09 10.54 13.79
CA ASP A 16 -8.72 10.84 14.23
C ASP A 16 -8.39 10.66 15.71
N LEU A 17 -9.28 10.03 16.47
CA LEU A 17 -9.05 9.74 17.90
C LEU A 17 -7.84 8.85 18.12
N CYS A 18 -7.53 7.96 17.18
CA CYS A 18 -6.36 7.08 17.22
C CYS A 18 -5.03 7.84 17.09
N ILE A 19 -5.00 8.93 16.31
CA ILE A 19 -3.83 9.82 16.21
C ILE A 19 -3.60 10.50 17.56
N SER A 20 -4.64 11.15 18.08
CA SER A 20 -4.55 11.89 19.35
C SER A 20 -4.28 11.00 20.57
N ALA A 21 -4.72 9.74 20.53
CA ALA A 21 -4.51 8.77 21.60
C ALA A 21 -3.13 8.10 21.58
N CYS A 22 -2.40 8.19 20.47
CA CYS A 22 -1.10 7.54 20.32
C CYS A 22 -0.03 8.31 21.12
N PRO A 23 0.61 7.69 22.13
CA PRO A 23 1.61 8.38 22.94
C PRO A 23 2.97 8.52 22.24
N ASN A 24 3.17 7.85 21.11
CA ASN A 24 4.43 7.80 20.37
C ASN A 24 4.35 8.50 19.00
N ASP A 25 3.24 9.19 18.69
CA ASP A 25 2.99 9.81 17.38
C ASP A 25 3.16 8.84 16.19
N ALA A 26 2.87 7.56 16.42
CA ALA A 26 3.08 6.49 15.45
C ALA A 26 1.99 6.40 14.39
N ILE A 27 0.83 7.03 14.59
CA ILE A 27 -0.30 7.00 13.65
C ILE A 27 -0.44 8.38 13.04
N PHE A 28 -0.54 8.44 11.72
CA PHE A 28 -0.69 9.68 10.98
C PHE A 28 -1.74 9.56 9.90
N ALA A 29 -2.29 10.71 9.51
CA ALA A 29 -3.21 10.82 8.40
C ALA A 29 -2.47 11.09 7.08
N TYR A 30 -3.02 10.57 5.99
CA TYR A 30 -2.64 10.91 4.63
C TYR A 30 -3.87 11.03 3.75
N ASP A 31 -3.74 11.78 2.65
CA ASP A 31 -4.81 11.95 1.69
C ASP A 31 -4.60 11.08 0.46
N VAL A 32 -5.65 10.38 0.05
CA VAL A 32 -5.72 9.61 -1.18
C VAL A 32 -6.84 10.16 -2.07
N THR A 33 -6.68 10.05 -3.38
CA THR A 33 -7.78 10.30 -4.32
C THR A 33 -8.71 9.08 -4.31
N PRO A 34 -10.01 9.23 -3.98
CA PRO A 34 -10.95 8.12 -3.99
C PRO A 34 -11.00 7.42 -5.35
N MET A 35 -11.13 6.09 -5.34
CA MET A 35 -11.10 5.25 -6.54
C MET A 35 -11.95 4.00 -6.35
N ASP A 36 -12.42 3.44 -7.47
CA ASP A 36 -13.12 2.16 -7.55
C ASP A 36 -12.72 1.48 -8.87
N GLU A 37 -11.72 0.61 -8.76
CA GLU A 37 -11.04 0.00 -9.90
C GLU A 37 -11.38 -1.48 -10.01
N GLN A 38 -11.74 -1.91 -11.22
CA GLN A 38 -11.83 -3.33 -11.53
C GLN A 38 -10.41 -3.89 -11.68
N THR A 39 -10.16 -5.04 -11.04
CA THR A 39 -8.84 -5.69 -11.08
C THR A 39 -8.90 -6.98 -11.88
N GLU A 40 -7.73 -7.54 -12.16
CA GLU A 40 -7.58 -8.79 -12.90
C GLU A 40 -6.83 -9.79 -12.04
N LEU A 41 -7.28 -11.04 -12.03
CA LEU A 41 -6.48 -12.18 -11.57
C LEU A 41 -5.64 -12.68 -12.75
N LEU A 42 -4.34 -12.49 -12.66
CA LEU A 42 -3.37 -12.89 -13.66
C LEU A 42 -2.83 -14.28 -13.34
N HIS A 43 -2.80 -15.14 -14.35
CA HIS A 43 -2.12 -16.43 -14.27
C HIS A 43 -0.92 -16.39 -15.21
N ILE A 44 0.27 -16.47 -14.63
CA ILE A 44 1.56 -16.36 -15.32
C ILE A 44 2.32 -17.66 -15.08
N GLY A 45 2.77 -18.36 -16.12
CA GLY A 45 3.52 -19.61 -15.92
C GLY A 45 4.12 -20.18 -17.21
N GLY A 46 5.33 -20.72 -17.09
CA GLY A 46 6.09 -21.31 -18.20
C GLY A 46 6.38 -20.33 -19.35
N ASP A 47 6.68 -20.85 -20.54
CA ASP A 47 6.87 -20.06 -21.77
C ASP A 47 5.54 -19.67 -22.46
N GLY A 48 4.41 -19.83 -21.76
CA GLY A 48 3.06 -19.64 -22.31
C GLY A 48 2.55 -18.20 -22.20
N PRO A 49 1.48 -17.85 -22.93
CA PRO A 49 0.83 -16.55 -22.79
C PRO A 49 0.15 -16.42 -21.41
N MET A 50 0.25 -15.23 -20.82
CA MET A 50 -0.48 -14.87 -19.60
C MET A 50 -1.99 -14.89 -19.86
N SER A 51 -2.76 -15.53 -18.98
CA SER A 51 -4.23 -15.46 -18.98
C SER A 51 -4.75 -14.55 -17.87
N ARG A 52 -5.97 -14.04 -18.04
CA ARG A 52 -6.61 -13.06 -17.17
C ARG A 52 -8.04 -13.46 -16.84
N GLU A 53 -8.41 -13.31 -15.58
CA GLU A 53 -9.78 -13.46 -15.07
C GLU A 53 -10.18 -12.18 -14.30
N PRO A 54 -11.48 -11.91 -14.07
CA PRO A 54 -11.88 -10.84 -13.17
C PRO A 54 -11.28 -11.02 -11.77
N GLY A 55 -10.61 -9.99 -11.26
CA GLY A 55 -10.07 -9.93 -9.91
C GLY A 55 -11.11 -9.48 -8.88
N GLN A 56 -10.65 -9.20 -7.66
CA GLN A 56 -11.52 -8.82 -6.54
C GLN A 56 -11.94 -7.34 -6.51
N GLY A 57 -11.34 -6.50 -7.36
CA GLY A 57 -11.51 -5.05 -7.32
C GLY A 57 -10.62 -4.38 -6.26
N PHE A 58 -10.48 -3.06 -6.38
CA PHE A 58 -9.80 -2.22 -5.40
C PHE A 58 -10.56 -0.89 -5.25
N ALA A 59 -11.04 -0.61 -4.04
CA ALA A 59 -11.82 0.59 -3.77
C ALA A 59 -11.32 1.31 -2.53
N VAL A 60 -11.32 2.64 -2.61
CA VAL A 60 -11.08 3.57 -1.50
C VAL A 60 -12.08 4.71 -1.65
N GLY A 61 -13.03 4.80 -0.72
CA GLY A 61 -14.15 5.76 -0.81
C GLY A 61 -13.84 7.12 -0.19
N GLU A 62 -13.09 7.16 0.91
CA GLU A 62 -12.78 8.37 1.65
C GLU A 62 -11.40 8.91 1.29
N SER A 63 -11.25 10.23 1.19
CA SER A 63 -9.93 10.81 0.90
C SER A 63 -8.98 10.72 2.08
N HIS A 64 -9.51 10.81 3.30
CA HIS A 64 -8.73 10.81 4.53
C HIS A 64 -8.50 9.37 5.00
N GLN A 65 -7.24 8.97 5.10
CA GLN A 65 -6.83 7.63 5.50
C GLN A 65 -5.73 7.69 6.56
N LEU A 66 -5.48 6.55 7.20
CA LEU A 66 -4.55 6.44 8.32
C LEU A 66 -3.46 5.41 8.04
N ALA A 67 -2.24 5.70 8.47
CA ALA A 67 -1.10 4.81 8.44
C ALA A 67 -0.36 4.79 9.78
N VAL A 68 0.49 3.79 9.95
CA VAL A 68 1.24 3.48 11.16
C VAL A 68 2.72 3.40 10.80
N VAL A 69 3.56 4.14 11.53
CA VAL A 69 5.02 4.07 11.41
C VAL A 69 5.54 2.92 12.26
N GLU A 70 6.12 1.92 11.60
CA GLU A 70 6.82 0.81 12.25
C GLU A 70 8.05 1.32 13.01
N GLY A 71 8.31 0.72 14.18
CA GLY A 71 9.37 1.15 15.10
C GLY A 71 8.98 2.32 16.01
N ALA A 72 7.98 3.14 15.65
CA ALA A 72 7.37 4.11 16.55
C ALA A 72 6.20 3.50 17.35
N CYS A 73 5.41 2.64 16.71
CA CYS A 73 4.35 1.89 17.39
C CYS A 73 4.96 0.84 18.33
N ASN A 74 4.48 0.80 19.58
CA ASN A 74 4.85 -0.21 20.57
C ASN A 74 3.65 -1.10 20.98
N GLU A 75 2.59 -1.09 20.18
CA GLU A 75 1.37 -1.88 20.39
C GLU A 75 0.72 -1.70 21.78
N CYS A 76 0.79 -0.49 22.35
CA CYS A 76 0.17 -0.19 23.65
C CYS A 76 -1.37 -0.21 23.66
N SER A 77 -2.02 -0.48 22.53
CA SER A 77 -3.48 -0.53 22.34
C SER A 77 -4.27 0.74 22.67
N ASN A 78 -3.63 1.89 22.93
CA ASN A 78 -4.37 3.14 23.13
C ASN A 78 -5.28 3.45 21.93
N CYS A 79 -4.77 3.38 20.70
CA CYS A 79 -5.59 3.64 19.52
C CYS A 79 -6.79 2.69 19.37
N GLU A 80 -6.71 1.44 19.86
CA GLU A 80 -7.82 0.49 19.89
C GLU A 80 -8.89 0.90 20.93
N VAL A 81 -8.47 1.28 22.14
CA VAL A 81 -9.39 1.68 23.22
C VAL A 81 -10.22 2.90 22.82
N TYR A 82 -9.61 3.86 22.11
CA TYR A 82 -10.28 5.07 21.66
C TYR A 82 -10.99 4.92 20.31
N CYS A 83 -10.70 3.86 19.54
CA CYS A 83 -11.40 3.61 18.28
C CYS A 83 -12.88 3.29 18.56
N PRO A 84 -13.82 4.02 17.96
CA PRO A 84 -15.24 3.71 18.10
C PRO A 84 -15.64 2.48 17.26
N GLU A 85 -14.85 2.07 16.28
CA GLU A 85 -15.08 0.91 15.43
C GLU A 85 -14.51 -0.37 16.06
N HIS A 86 -14.96 -1.53 15.57
CA HIS A 86 -14.45 -2.82 15.99
C HIS A 86 -13.13 -3.14 15.26
N GLY A 87 -12.00 -2.92 15.94
CA GLY A 87 -10.66 -3.27 15.46
C GLY A 87 -9.59 -2.40 16.10
N ALA A 88 -8.32 -2.67 15.79
CA ALA A 88 -7.19 -1.92 16.31
C ALA A 88 -6.46 -1.20 15.16
N PRO A 89 -6.39 0.15 15.16
CA PRO A 89 -5.72 0.90 14.09
C PRO A 89 -4.29 0.44 13.81
N PHE A 90 -3.51 0.11 14.85
CA PHE A 90 -2.13 -0.33 14.69
C PHE A 90 -1.96 -1.71 14.01
N LEU A 91 -3.03 -2.52 13.96
CA LEU A 91 -3.05 -3.82 13.29
C LEU A 91 -3.62 -3.75 11.88
N VAL A 92 -4.59 -2.85 11.68
CA VAL A 92 -5.41 -2.82 10.45
C VAL A 92 -4.88 -1.83 9.42
N LYS A 93 -4.37 -0.67 9.86
CA LYS A 93 -3.99 0.43 8.96
C LYS A 93 -2.65 0.17 8.27
N GLU A 94 -2.40 0.90 7.18
CA GLU A 94 -1.17 0.72 6.41
C GLU A 94 0.06 0.91 7.28
N ARG A 95 1.01 -0.02 7.18
CA ARG A 95 2.26 0.04 7.93
C ARG A 95 3.37 0.54 7.01
N VAL A 96 4.14 1.51 7.49
CA VAL A 96 5.33 2.02 6.79
C VAL A 96 6.57 1.81 7.63
N PHE A 97 7.63 1.33 7.00
CA PHE A 97 8.94 1.13 7.59
C PHE A 97 9.84 2.32 7.26
N LEU A 98 10.70 2.70 8.20
CA LEU A 98 11.64 3.81 8.02
C LEU A 98 13.00 3.36 7.47
N SER A 99 13.30 2.06 7.51
CA SER A 99 14.55 1.50 7.03
C SER A 99 14.34 0.14 6.37
N MET A 100 15.21 -0.17 5.40
CA MET A 100 15.25 -1.49 4.77
C MET A 100 15.56 -2.60 5.79
N ASP A 101 16.38 -2.30 6.80
CA ASP A 101 16.74 -3.27 7.83
C ASP A 101 15.51 -3.64 8.68
N ASP A 102 14.65 -2.69 9.04
CA ASP A 102 13.39 -2.97 9.73
C ASP A 102 12.42 -3.75 8.85
N PHE A 103 12.27 -3.34 7.58
CA PHE A 103 11.41 -4.05 6.63
C PHE A 103 11.80 -5.52 6.48
N ARG A 104 13.10 -5.83 6.46
CA ARG A 104 13.62 -7.21 6.35
C ARG A 104 13.56 -7.97 7.66
N ARG A 105 13.72 -7.30 8.80
CA ARG A 105 13.75 -7.93 10.13
C ARG A 105 12.34 -8.37 10.56
N GLU A 106 11.34 -7.54 10.29
CA GLU A 106 9.93 -7.81 10.64
C GLU A 106 9.21 -8.61 9.55
N VAL A 107 9.66 -9.84 9.31
CA VAL A 107 9.13 -10.70 8.24
C VAL A 107 7.66 -11.10 8.43
N SER A 108 7.14 -11.04 9.66
CA SER A 108 5.75 -11.37 9.98
C SER A 108 4.76 -10.23 9.75
N SER A 109 5.26 -9.03 9.47
CA SER A 109 4.45 -7.83 9.32
C SER A 109 4.38 -7.39 7.87
N ASP A 110 3.17 -7.27 7.35
CA ASP A 110 2.91 -6.58 6.08
C ASP A 110 3.18 -5.08 6.22
N GLY A 111 3.51 -4.43 5.11
CA GLY A 111 3.75 -2.99 5.05
C GLY A 111 4.70 -2.59 3.93
N PHE A 112 5.15 -1.33 3.97
CA PHE A 112 5.84 -0.70 2.84
C PHE A 112 7.09 0.05 3.27
N TYR A 113 8.11 0.03 2.42
CA TYR A 113 9.35 0.79 2.59
C TYR A 113 9.72 1.46 1.26
N ARG A 114 10.02 2.75 1.28
CA ARG A 114 10.54 3.47 0.11
C ARG A 114 12.07 3.57 0.19
N ASP A 115 12.74 3.12 -0.87
CA ASP A 115 14.14 3.41 -1.13
C ASP A 115 14.25 4.30 -2.38
N THR A 116 14.42 5.60 -2.19
CA THR A 116 14.56 6.57 -3.29
C THR A 116 13.41 6.45 -4.31
N ASP A 117 13.62 5.81 -5.46
CA ASP A 117 12.64 5.66 -6.55
C ASP A 117 12.03 4.25 -6.60
N ILE A 118 12.14 3.49 -5.52
CA ILE A 118 11.67 2.11 -5.44
C ILE A 118 10.77 1.98 -4.21
N LEU A 119 9.59 1.39 -4.42
CA LEU A 119 8.71 0.96 -3.34
C LEU A 119 8.87 -0.54 -3.12
N TYR A 120 9.20 -0.93 -1.91
CA TYR A 120 9.11 -2.29 -1.41
C TYR A 120 7.80 -2.43 -0.65
N GLY A 121 7.10 -3.53 -0.88
CA GLY A 121 5.88 -3.88 -0.17
C GLY A 121 5.89 -5.35 0.24
N ARG A 122 5.22 -5.63 1.34
CA ARG A 122 4.82 -6.99 1.75
C ARG A 122 3.32 -6.98 1.98
N ILE A 123 2.61 -7.79 1.21
CA ILE A 123 1.15 -7.86 1.24
C ILE A 123 0.75 -9.33 1.27
N GLY A 124 0.08 -9.77 2.33
CA GLY A 124 -0.26 -11.18 2.55
C GLY A 124 0.98 -12.08 2.66
N GLY A 125 2.12 -11.53 3.12
CA GLY A 125 3.40 -12.23 3.13
C GLY A 125 4.14 -12.28 1.78
N THR A 126 3.54 -11.85 0.68
CA THR A 126 4.20 -11.76 -0.63
C THR A 126 4.99 -10.46 -0.73
N GLU A 127 6.29 -10.56 -1.03
CA GLU A 127 7.13 -9.39 -1.27
C GLU A 127 7.02 -8.90 -2.71
N ILE A 128 6.83 -7.60 -2.85
CA ILE A 128 6.69 -6.89 -4.13
C ILE A 128 7.69 -5.75 -4.15
N LYS A 129 8.38 -5.58 -5.28
CA LYS A 129 9.16 -4.39 -5.58
C LYS A 129 8.52 -3.65 -6.75
N MET A 130 8.27 -2.36 -6.60
CA MET A 130 7.72 -1.48 -7.64
C MET A 130 8.72 -0.36 -7.94
N SER A 131 8.99 -0.13 -9.22
CA SER A 131 9.83 0.96 -9.73
C SER A 131 8.96 1.83 -10.65
N PRO A 132 8.34 2.90 -10.12
CA PRO A 132 7.45 3.77 -10.87
C PRO A 132 8.21 4.76 -11.77
N GLU A 133 7.67 5.03 -12.95
CA GLU A 133 8.09 6.08 -13.89
C GLU A 133 6.85 6.86 -14.41
N PRO A 134 6.18 7.65 -13.55
CA PRO A 134 4.88 8.26 -13.88
C PRO A 134 4.94 9.17 -15.12
N GLU A 135 6.02 9.93 -15.27
CA GLU A 135 6.28 10.81 -16.43
C GLU A 135 6.31 10.07 -17.77
N ARG A 136 6.53 8.75 -17.76
CA ARG A 136 6.54 7.88 -18.94
C ARG A 136 5.30 6.99 -19.02
N ASN A 137 4.35 7.16 -18.10
CA ASN A 137 3.22 6.26 -17.90
C ASN A 137 3.67 4.79 -17.90
N ARG A 138 4.70 4.49 -17.08
CA ARG A 138 5.31 3.16 -16.95
C ARG A 138 5.57 2.83 -15.47
N GLY A 139 5.48 1.56 -15.13
CA GLY A 139 6.06 1.01 -13.92
C GLY A 139 6.61 -0.38 -14.17
N THR A 140 7.63 -0.77 -13.41
CA THR A 140 8.12 -2.17 -13.39
C THR A 140 7.86 -2.77 -12.02
N ILE A 141 7.28 -3.97 -12.00
CA ILE A 141 6.97 -4.74 -10.79
C ILE A 141 7.79 -6.02 -10.78
N ASP A 142 8.51 -6.32 -9.70
CA ASP A 142 9.11 -7.64 -9.46
C ASP A 142 8.33 -8.32 -8.32
N ILE A 143 7.72 -9.48 -8.59
CA ILE A 143 6.92 -10.27 -7.63
C ILE A 143 7.04 -11.77 -7.94
N ASP A 144 7.32 -12.60 -6.93
CA ASP A 144 7.38 -14.08 -7.04
C ASP A 144 8.22 -14.63 -8.21
N GLY A 145 9.28 -13.90 -8.58
CA GLY A 145 10.16 -14.25 -9.70
C GLY A 145 9.58 -13.94 -11.08
N VAL A 146 8.50 -13.17 -11.16
CA VAL A 146 8.02 -12.55 -12.39
C VAL A 146 8.32 -11.06 -12.35
N ARG A 147 8.79 -10.53 -13.48
CA ARG A 147 8.82 -9.09 -13.74
C ARG A 147 7.64 -8.71 -14.62
N LEU A 148 6.91 -7.67 -14.25
CA LEU A 148 5.82 -7.09 -15.03
C LEU A 148 6.19 -5.67 -15.46
N ASP A 149 5.85 -5.31 -16.68
CA ASP A 149 5.78 -3.91 -17.10
C ASP A 149 4.32 -3.49 -17.18
N VAL A 150 3.99 -2.36 -16.56
CA VAL A 150 2.62 -1.84 -16.48
C VAL A 150 2.53 -0.44 -17.06
N ALA A 151 1.36 -0.08 -17.58
CA ALA A 151 0.96 1.32 -17.71
C ALA A 151 0.77 1.89 -16.29
N TRP A 152 1.42 3.00 -15.94
CA TRP A 152 1.33 3.53 -14.57
C TRP A 152 -0.09 3.98 -14.21
N ASP A 153 -0.75 4.71 -15.11
CA ASP A 153 -2.03 5.37 -14.83
C ASP A 153 -3.20 4.39 -14.66
N SER A 154 -3.15 3.24 -15.32
CA SER A 154 -4.20 2.21 -15.27
C SER A 154 -3.76 0.92 -14.60
N LEU A 155 -2.46 0.78 -14.32
CA LEU A 155 -1.82 -0.47 -13.88
C LEU A 155 -2.07 -1.67 -14.81
N GLU A 156 -2.43 -1.41 -16.07
CA GLU A 156 -2.58 -2.44 -17.09
C GLU A 156 -1.22 -3.13 -17.33
N VAL A 157 -1.16 -4.44 -17.12
CA VAL A 157 0.03 -5.24 -17.42
C VAL A 157 0.21 -5.35 -18.93
N ARG A 158 1.30 -4.77 -19.45
CA ARG A 158 1.66 -4.76 -20.87
C ARG A 158 2.51 -5.95 -21.29
N SER A 159 3.44 -6.35 -20.43
CA SER A 159 4.32 -7.49 -20.65
C SER A 159 4.75 -8.11 -19.33
N HIS A 160 5.20 -9.37 -19.41
CA HIS A 160 5.78 -10.09 -18.30
C HIS A 160 7.06 -10.82 -18.75
N GLU A 161 7.96 -11.04 -17.80
CA GLU A 161 9.17 -11.84 -17.95
C GLU A 161 9.25 -12.77 -16.74
N ALA A 162 9.08 -14.08 -16.97
CA ALA A 162 9.27 -15.08 -15.93
C ALA A 162 10.77 -15.34 -15.71
N ARG A 163 11.23 -15.25 -14.47
CA ARG A 163 12.63 -15.51 -14.07
C ARG A 163 12.80 -16.87 -13.41
N ASN A 164 11.70 -17.52 -13.09
CA ASN A 164 11.61 -18.89 -12.62
C ASN A 164 10.50 -19.62 -13.40
N SER A 165 10.45 -20.94 -13.25
CA SER A 165 9.44 -21.79 -13.90
C SER A 165 8.16 -21.96 -13.08
N GLU A 166 8.09 -21.37 -11.90
CA GLU A 166 6.95 -21.54 -10.99
C GLU A 166 5.77 -20.68 -11.47
N PRO A 167 4.57 -21.26 -11.60
CA PRO A 167 3.38 -20.47 -11.92
C PRO A 167 3.06 -19.47 -10.81
N VAL A 168 2.75 -18.23 -11.21
CA VAL A 168 2.33 -17.14 -10.33
C VAL A 168 0.87 -16.80 -10.60
N GLN A 169 0.09 -16.67 -9.51
CA GLN A 169 -1.24 -16.08 -9.53
C GLN A 169 -1.19 -14.74 -8.81
N LEU A 170 -1.61 -13.68 -9.50
CA LEU A 170 -1.53 -12.32 -8.99
C LEU A 170 -2.82 -11.57 -9.27
N ASP A 171 -3.51 -11.14 -8.21
CA ASP A 171 -4.58 -10.16 -8.36
C ASP A 171 -3.98 -8.74 -8.44
N THR A 172 -4.27 -8.01 -9.51
CA THR A 172 -3.73 -6.65 -9.74
C THR A 172 -4.21 -5.64 -8.71
N ARG A 173 -5.13 -5.98 -7.80
CA ARG A 173 -5.44 -5.20 -6.59
C ARG A 173 -4.20 -4.86 -5.77
N MET A 174 -3.19 -5.74 -5.75
CA MET A 174 -1.95 -5.49 -5.01
C MET A 174 -1.15 -4.34 -5.66
N LEU A 175 -1.23 -4.21 -6.98
CA LEU A 175 -0.58 -3.11 -7.71
C LEU A 175 -1.26 -1.79 -7.38
N TRP A 176 -2.60 -1.77 -7.34
CA TRP A 176 -3.36 -0.59 -6.93
C TRP A 176 -3.05 -0.16 -5.50
N ARG A 177 -2.94 -1.12 -4.58
CA ARG A 177 -2.50 -0.87 -3.20
C ARG A 177 -1.09 -0.27 -3.15
N MET A 178 -0.13 -0.85 -3.88
CA MET A 178 1.24 -0.34 -3.97
C MET A 178 1.28 1.08 -4.54
N ARG A 179 0.57 1.34 -5.64
CA ARG A 179 0.48 2.68 -6.24
C ARG A 179 -0.16 3.70 -5.30
N THR A 180 -1.23 3.30 -4.61
CA THR A 180 -1.89 4.14 -3.61
C THR A 180 -0.89 4.59 -2.55
N VAL A 181 -0.16 3.66 -1.93
CA VAL A 181 0.87 3.99 -0.93
C VAL A 181 1.98 4.87 -1.51
N TRP A 182 2.43 4.59 -2.74
CA TRP A 182 3.42 5.42 -3.42
C TRP A 182 2.95 6.87 -3.55
N GLU A 183 1.78 7.08 -4.14
CA GLU A 183 1.27 8.42 -4.48
C GLU A 183 0.77 9.18 -3.25
N SER A 184 0.10 8.51 -2.31
CA SER A 184 -0.60 9.15 -1.20
C SER A 184 0.27 9.36 0.05
N ILE A 185 1.27 8.50 0.27
CA ILE A 185 2.16 8.57 1.44
C ILE A 185 3.53 9.09 1.02
N PHE A 186 4.24 8.34 0.18
CA PHE A 186 5.66 8.60 -0.04
C PHE A 186 5.96 9.68 -1.08
N ASN A 187 5.06 9.91 -2.03
CA ASN A 187 5.16 10.93 -3.08
C ASN A 187 3.98 11.91 -3.03
N SER A 188 3.39 12.05 -1.85
CA SER A 188 2.27 12.96 -1.59
C SER A 188 2.66 14.40 -1.84
N GLY A 189 1.73 15.21 -2.36
CA GLY A 189 1.87 16.66 -2.41
C GLY A 189 1.61 17.35 -1.06
N ARG A 190 1.14 16.58 -0.05
CA ARG A 190 0.89 17.07 1.31
C ARG A 190 1.90 16.47 2.29
N PRO A 191 2.44 17.26 3.23
CA PRO A 191 3.34 16.73 4.25
C PRO A 191 2.69 15.64 5.10
N ASN A 192 3.46 14.61 5.43
CA ASN A 192 3.10 13.58 6.40
C ASN A 192 4.35 13.06 7.14
N SER A 193 4.18 12.12 8.08
CA SER A 193 5.25 11.66 8.97
C SER A 193 6.46 11.03 8.27
N VAL A 194 6.30 10.50 7.06
CA VAL A 194 7.40 9.88 6.27
C VAL A 194 7.74 10.64 5.00
N ASN A 195 7.05 11.75 4.75
CA ASN A 195 7.31 12.71 3.66
C ASN A 195 7.04 14.13 4.17
N PRO A 196 7.90 14.69 5.04
CA PRO A 196 7.65 15.96 5.72
C PRO A 196 7.84 17.19 4.81
N GLU A 197 8.65 17.06 3.76
CA GLU A 197 8.98 18.12 2.81
C GLU A 197 8.65 17.63 1.39
N PRO A 198 7.35 17.58 1.01
CA PRO A 198 6.98 17.12 -0.31
C PRO A 198 7.56 18.04 -1.37
N GLU A 199 8.14 17.46 -2.42
CA GLU A 199 8.55 18.23 -3.60
C GLU A 199 7.33 18.96 -4.15
N ALA A 200 7.49 20.24 -4.50
CA ALA A 200 6.40 21.01 -5.08
C ALA A 200 5.97 20.33 -6.39
N GLN A 201 4.79 19.71 -6.38
CA GLN A 201 4.21 19.16 -7.60
C GLN A 201 4.03 20.33 -8.59
N THR A 202 4.86 20.38 -9.63
CA THR A 202 4.65 21.31 -10.75
C THR A 202 3.32 20.95 -11.37
N THR A 203 2.32 21.77 -11.10
CA THR A 203 1.03 21.71 -11.78
C THR A 203 1.27 21.99 -13.26
N GLY A 204 1.17 20.95 -14.08
CA GLY A 204 1.12 21.03 -15.54
C GLY A 204 -0.28 21.39 -16.03
#